data_AF-A0A0S9DWZ6-F1
#
_entry.id   AF-A0A0S9DWZ6-F1
#
_cell.length_a   1.000
_cell.length_b   1.000
_cell.length_c   1.000
_cell.angle_alpha   90.00
_cell.angle_beta   90.00
_cell.angle_gamma   90.00
#
_symmetry.space_group_name_H-M   'P 1'
#
loop_
_entity.id
_entity.type
_entity.pdbx_description
1 polymer ?
#
loop_
_entity_poly.entity_id
_entity_poly.type
_entity_poly.pdbx_seq_one_letter_code
_entity_poly.pdbx_strand_id
1 'polypeptide(L)'
;MTTGSSYESLPPQTAGQPEPAPSSYQSAYQQPYPQVGQQPNPPAGYSQPLAAAPTGALAYGLGFLAYIPIPYLSLLVAGIVMAAVYPSQKTKGELAAENARQAANWGLSLIAYIVLDFLFFAIMLATRGDDSTGFFPIGIPVVLFFALGIAHLVVIIMGLVAANKRTVLRNRIAIPFMR
;
A
#
# COMPACT_ATOMS: atom_id res chain seq x y z
N MET A 1 11.75 61.01 52.42
CA MET A 1 10.44 60.41 52.08
C MET A 1 10.60 58.91 52.17
N THR A 2 9.94 58.32 53.15
CA THR A 2 10.01 56.92 53.60
C THR A 2 9.08 56.04 52.76
N THR A 3 9.62 55.00 52.13
CA THR A 3 8.85 53.91 51.50
C THR A 3 8.43 52.93 52.59
N GLY A 4 7.15 52.93 52.95
CA GLY A 4 6.55 52.01 53.92
C GLY A 4 6.01 50.74 53.24
N SER A 5 6.36 49.58 53.80
CA SER A 5 5.66 48.31 53.60
C SER A 5 4.25 48.40 54.17
N SER A 6 3.26 47.95 53.39
CA SER A 6 1.88 47.72 53.84
C SER A 6 1.52 46.25 53.59
N TYR A 7 1.18 45.59 54.67
CA TYR A 7 0.60 44.25 54.77
C TYR A 7 -0.92 44.38 54.59
N GLU A 8 -1.52 43.59 53.69
CA GLU A 8 -2.97 43.47 53.58
C GLU A 8 -3.40 42.00 53.66
N SER A 9 -4.49 41.77 54.37
CA SER A 9 -4.86 40.52 55.06
C SER A 9 -6.21 39.96 54.59
N LEU A 10 -6.22 38.67 54.15
CA LEU A 10 -7.27 37.58 54.25
C LEU A 10 -8.71 37.87 53.72
N PRO A 11 -9.68 36.91 53.50
CA PRO A 11 -9.88 35.52 54.01
C PRO A 11 -10.52 34.56 52.94
N PRO A 12 -11.34 33.51 53.22
CA PRO A 12 -11.38 32.48 54.28
C PRO A 12 -11.13 31.04 53.75
N GLN A 13 -10.69 30.14 54.64
CA GLN A 13 -10.75 28.69 54.43
C GLN A 13 -12.21 28.23 54.49
N THR A 14 -12.73 27.68 53.39
CA THR A 14 -13.99 26.93 53.42
C THR A 14 -13.67 25.47 53.72
N ALA A 15 -13.94 25.06 54.95
CA ALA A 15 -13.99 23.66 55.36
C ALA A 15 -15.25 22.99 54.78
N GLY A 16 -15.06 21.83 54.14
CA GLY A 16 -16.11 20.91 53.70
C GLY A 16 -15.56 19.49 53.63
N GLN A 17 -15.66 18.76 54.76
CA GLN A 17 -15.49 17.30 54.95
C GLN A 17 -16.64 16.50 54.27
N PRO A 18 -16.68 15.12 54.27
CA PRO A 18 -15.67 14.05 54.50
C PRO A 18 -15.70 12.86 53.45
N GLU A 19 -14.75 11.91 53.59
CA GLU A 19 -14.50 10.51 53.06
C GLU A 19 -15.61 9.67 52.33
N PRO A 20 -15.34 8.55 51.58
CA PRO A 20 -14.24 7.54 51.67
C PRO A 20 -13.64 6.99 50.33
N ALA A 21 -12.61 6.11 50.40
CA ALA A 21 -11.98 5.34 49.29
C ALA A 21 -12.81 4.08 48.87
N PRO A 22 -12.35 3.12 48.01
CA PRO A 22 -11.43 3.07 46.84
C PRO A 22 -12.19 2.57 45.57
N SER A 23 -11.52 2.34 44.41
CA SER A 23 -11.72 1.16 43.52
C SER A 23 -11.12 1.33 42.11
N SER A 24 -10.41 0.27 41.74
CA SER A 24 -9.91 -0.12 40.42
C SER A 24 -10.92 0.00 39.27
N TYR A 25 -10.45 0.51 38.12
CA TYR A 25 -11.03 0.17 36.81
C TYR A 25 -9.95 -0.38 35.88
N GLN A 26 -9.51 -1.61 36.16
CA GLN A 26 -9.29 -2.57 35.10
C GLN A 26 -10.68 -2.89 34.52
N SER A 27 -10.90 -2.62 33.24
CA SER A 27 -12.06 -3.14 32.53
C SER A 27 -11.61 -3.57 31.15
N ALA A 28 -10.98 -4.74 31.12
CA ALA A 28 -10.99 -5.60 29.96
C ALA A 28 -12.46 -5.95 29.66
N TYR A 29 -12.88 -5.80 28.41
CA TYR A 29 -14.15 -6.33 27.94
C TYR A 29 -14.11 -7.87 28.07
N GLN A 30 -14.57 -8.39 29.22
CA GLN A 30 -14.90 -9.79 29.40
C GLN A 30 -16.34 -10.00 28.91
N GLN A 31 -16.46 -10.62 27.74
CA GLN A 31 -17.72 -11.16 27.24
C GLN A 31 -18.10 -12.40 28.08
N PRO A 32 -19.34 -12.52 28.61
CA PRO A 32 -19.76 -13.71 29.34
C PRO A 32 -20.03 -14.85 28.36
N TYR A 33 -19.21 -15.89 28.40
CA TYR A 33 -19.54 -17.16 27.76
C TYR A 33 -20.43 -17.99 28.70
N PRO A 34 -21.53 -18.60 28.23
CA PRO A 34 -22.21 -19.64 29.00
C PRO A 34 -21.27 -20.84 29.18
N GLN A 35 -21.11 -21.32 30.42
CA GLN A 35 -20.33 -22.53 30.70
C GLN A 35 -21.03 -23.75 30.10
N VAL A 36 -20.52 -24.19 28.96
CA VAL A 36 -20.82 -25.50 28.38
C VAL A 36 -19.65 -26.42 28.76
N GLY A 37 -19.96 -27.67 29.09
CA GLY A 37 -19.15 -28.59 29.88
C GLY A 37 -17.70 -28.79 29.45
N GLN A 38 -16.91 -29.32 30.38
CA GLN A 38 -15.50 -29.70 30.22
C GLN A 38 -15.26 -30.43 28.89
N GLN A 39 -14.65 -29.71 27.94
CA GLN A 39 -14.26 -30.27 26.66
C GLN A 39 -12.94 -31.03 26.81
N PRO A 40 -12.82 -32.27 26.32
CA PRO A 40 -11.57 -33.04 26.39
C PRO A 40 -10.45 -32.28 25.68
N ASN A 41 -9.27 -32.26 26.31
CA ASN A 41 -8.07 -31.61 25.78
C ASN A 41 -7.74 -32.22 24.39
N PRO A 42 -7.74 -31.43 23.29
CA PRO A 42 -7.43 -31.97 21.98
C PRO A 42 -5.96 -32.43 21.93
N PRO A 43 -5.65 -33.55 21.24
CA PRO A 43 -4.29 -34.04 21.10
C PRO A 43 -3.42 -32.97 20.44
N ALA A 44 -2.15 -32.90 20.85
CA ALA A 44 -1.16 -31.91 20.40
C ALA A 44 -1.09 -31.83 18.87
N GLY A 45 -1.92 -30.96 18.31
CA GLY A 45 -2.00 -30.68 16.89
C GLY A 45 -0.86 -29.75 16.51
N TYR A 46 -0.21 -30.05 15.38
CA TYR A 46 0.74 -29.18 14.71
C TYR A 46 0.27 -27.72 14.79
N SER A 47 1.04 -26.87 15.48
CA SER A 47 0.81 -25.43 15.49
C SER A 47 0.90 -24.93 14.06
N GLN A 48 -0.24 -24.63 13.43
CA GLN A 48 -0.23 -23.99 12.12
C GLN A 48 0.54 -22.67 12.23
N PRO A 49 1.52 -22.41 11.36
CA PRO A 49 2.17 -21.11 11.31
C PRO A 49 1.10 -20.03 11.13
N LEU A 50 1.05 -19.08 12.06
CA LEU A 50 0.13 -17.95 11.99
C LEU A 50 0.38 -17.23 10.65
N ALA A 51 -0.62 -17.20 9.77
CA ALA A 51 -0.48 -16.57 8.47
C ALA A 51 -0.03 -15.11 8.64
N ALA A 52 1.06 -14.73 7.97
CA ALA A 52 1.61 -13.39 8.07
C ALA A 52 0.56 -12.35 7.66
N ALA A 53 0.44 -11.27 8.45
CA ALA A 53 -0.50 -10.19 8.18
C ALA A 53 -0.33 -9.67 6.73
N PRO A 54 -1.43 -9.47 5.97
CA PRO A 54 -1.37 -8.99 4.60
C PRO A 54 -0.65 -7.64 4.50
N THR A 55 0.33 -7.51 3.59
CA THR A 55 1.17 -6.32 3.44
C THR A 55 1.00 -5.58 2.09
N GLY A 56 0.28 -6.19 1.14
CA GLY A 56 0.15 -5.70 -0.23
C GLY A 56 1.24 -6.21 -1.20
N ALA A 57 2.17 -7.04 -0.75
CA ALA A 57 3.26 -7.60 -1.57
C ALA A 57 2.77 -8.39 -2.80
N LEU A 58 1.61 -9.04 -2.71
CA LEU A 58 1.03 -9.83 -3.82
C LEU A 58 0.82 -9.00 -5.09
N ALA A 59 0.34 -7.76 -4.97
CA ALA A 59 0.11 -6.92 -6.14
C ALA A 59 1.43 -6.68 -6.89
N TYR A 60 2.51 -6.33 -6.18
CA TYR A 60 3.82 -6.13 -6.80
C TYR A 60 4.43 -7.43 -7.34
N GLY A 61 4.23 -8.56 -6.65
CA GLY A 61 4.67 -9.87 -7.13
C GLY A 61 4.01 -10.27 -8.46
N LEU A 62 2.72 -9.95 -8.63
CA LEU A 62 2.00 -10.18 -9.88
C LEU A 62 2.49 -9.28 -11.03
N GLY A 63 3.20 -8.19 -10.71
CA GLY A 63 3.89 -7.37 -11.70
C GLY A 63 4.94 -8.14 -12.52
N PHE A 64 5.55 -9.20 -11.97
CA PHE A 64 6.53 -10.00 -12.71
C PHE A 64 5.99 -10.72 -13.95
N LEU A 65 4.65 -10.81 -14.11
CA LEU A 65 4.03 -11.27 -15.35
C LEU A 65 4.47 -10.44 -16.58
N ALA A 66 4.95 -9.22 -16.36
CA ALA A 66 5.51 -8.34 -17.39
C ALA A 66 6.76 -8.90 -18.09
N TYR A 67 7.44 -9.89 -17.49
CA TYR A 67 8.68 -10.46 -18.05
C TYR A 67 8.48 -11.77 -18.79
N ILE A 68 7.23 -12.18 -19.02
CA ILE A 68 6.91 -13.20 -20.02
C ILE A 68 7.22 -12.58 -21.40
N PRO A 69 7.98 -13.24 -22.29
CA PRO A 69 8.51 -12.65 -23.52
C PRO A 69 7.45 -12.51 -24.63
N ILE A 70 6.33 -11.85 -24.31
CA ILE A 70 5.28 -11.47 -25.25
C ILE A 70 5.23 -9.93 -25.23
N PRO A 71 5.80 -9.24 -26.24
CA PRO A 71 5.86 -7.79 -26.28
C PRO A 71 4.48 -7.14 -26.12
N TYR A 72 4.43 -6.01 -25.42
CA TYR A 72 3.21 -5.26 -25.07
C TYR A 72 2.19 -6.01 -24.20
N LEU A 73 1.79 -7.23 -24.57
CA LEU A 73 0.76 -8.01 -23.89
C LEU A 73 1.16 -8.38 -22.46
N SER A 74 2.40 -8.79 -22.22
CA SER A 74 2.90 -9.14 -20.89
C SER A 74 2.81 -7.97 -19.90
N LEU A 75 3.29 -6.80 -20.29
CA LEU A 75 3.20 -5.55 -19.51
C LEU A 75 1.75 -5.09 -19.30
N LEU A 76 0.90 -5.26 -20.31
CA LEU A 76 -0.52 -4.93 -20.23
C LEU A 76 -1.25 -5.85 -19.23
N VAL A 77 -1.02 -7.18 -19.33
CA VAL A 77 -1.58 -8.16 -18.39
C VAL A 77 -1.08 -7.89 -16.96
N ALA A 78 0.21 -7.61 -16.78
CA ALA A 78 0.77 -7.26 -15.48
C ALA A 78 0.07 -6.02 -14.89
N GLY A 79 -0.11 -4.97 -15.69
CA GLY A 79 -0.84 -3.77 -15.30
C GLY A 79 -2.28 -4.07 -14.85
N ILE A 80 -3.01 -4.86 -15.65
CA ILE A 80 -4.40 -5.26 -15.36
C ILE A 80 -4.47 -6.05 -14.05
N VAL A 81 -3.61 -7.06 -13.89
CA VAL A 81 -3.63 -7.92 -12.71
C VAL A 81 -3.28 -7.12 -11.45
N MET A 82 -2.28 -6.23 -11.51
CA MET A 82 -1.96 -5.32 -10.41
C MET A 82 -3.14 -4.42 -10.03
N ALA A 83 -3.88 -3.90 -11.01
CA ALA A 83 -5.07 -3.09 -10.77
C ALA A 83 -6.24 -3.90 -10.18
N ALA A 84 -6.46 -5.11 -10.69
CA ALA A 84 -7.56 -5.99 -10.29
C ALA A 84 -7.43 -6.55 -8.87
N VAL A 85 -6.23 -6.53 -8.28
CA VAL A 85 -5.99 -7.07 -6.92
C VAL A 85 -6.40 -6.07 -5.84
N TYR A 86 -6.51 -4.77 -6.14
CA TYR A 86 -6.86 -3.72 -5.18
C TYR A 86 -8.17 -3.99 -4.38
N PRO A 87 -9.31 -4.37 -5.01
CA PRO A 87 -10.56 -4.62 -4.30
C PRO A 87 -10.49 -5.78 -3.30
N SER A 88 -9.59 -6.74 -3.52
CA SER A 88 -9.39 -7.90 -2.64
C SER A 88 -8.51 -7.61 -1.43
N GLN A 89 -7.73 -6.52 -1.47
CA GLN A 89 -6.78 -6.14 -0.44
C GLN A 89 -7.34 -5.07 0.52
N LYS A 90 -8.37 -4.32 0.10
CA LYS A 90 -9.06 -3.32 0.94
C LYS A 90 -9.64 -3.90 2.24
N THR A 91 -10.01 -5.18 2.24
CA THR A 91 -10.64 -5.88 3.37
C THR A 91 -9.64 -6.49 4.34
N LYS A 92 -8.34 -6.42 4.03
CA LYS A 92 -7.28 -7.19 4.71
C LYS A 92 -6.39 -6.35 5.63
N GLY A 93 -6.63 -5.04 5.73
CA GLY A 93 -5.92 -4.09 6.60
C GLY A 93 -5.50 -2.81 5.87
N GLU A 94 -5.36 -1.71 6.61
CA GLU A 94 -5.07 -0.38 6.05
C GLU A 94 -3.74 -0.33 5.27
N LEU A 95 -2.69 -0.96 5.83
CA LEU A 95 -1.38 -1.05 5.17
C LEU A 95 -1.44 -1.80 3.83
N ALA A 96 -2.17 -2.93 3.81
CA ALA A 96 -2.34 -3.73 2.61
C ALA A 96 -3.15 -3.00 1.55
N ALA A 97 -4.17 -2.26 1.97
CA ALA A 97 -5.03 -1.46 1.11
C ALA A 97 -4.25 -0.31 0.45
N GLU A 98 -3.42 0.39 1.23
CA GLU A 98 -2.59 1.50 0.73
C GLU A 98 -1.56 1.02 -0.28
N ASN A 99 -0.79 -0.03 0.05
CA ASN A 99 0.19 -0.59 -0.90
C ASN A 99 -0.48 -1.15 -2.15
N ALA A 100 -1.63 -1.81 -2.02
CA ALA A 100 -2.39 -2.27 -3.18
C ALA A 100 -2.92 -1.10 -4.02
N ARG A 101 -3.30 0.03 -3.41
CA ARG A 101 -3.72 1.25 -4.15
C ARG A 101 -2.58 1.82 -4.97
N GLN A 102 -1.39 1.90 -4.37
CA GLN A 102 -0.18 2.40 -5.04
C GLN A 102 0.25 1.48 -6.19
N ALA A 103 0.20 0.15 -5.98
CA ALA A 103 0.44 -0.84 -7.02
C ALA A 103 -0.58 -0.73 -8.17
N ALA A 104 -1.85 -0.56 -7.84
CA ALA A 104 -2.93 -0.45 -8.82
C ALA A 104 -2.87 0.88 -9.61
N ASN A 105 -2.52 2.00 -8.97
CA ASN A 105 -2.24 3.28 -9.63
C ASN A 105 -1.06 3.18 -10.61
N TRP A 106 0.00 2.47 -10.22
CA TRP A 106 1.11 2.18 -11.12
C TRP A 106 0.68 1.29 -12.29
N GLY A 107 -0.07 0.22 -12.02
CA GLY A 107 -0.59 -0.68 -13.05
C GLY A 107 -1.44 0.04 -14.09
N LEU A 108 -2.33 0.93 -13.66
CA LEU A 108 -3.13 1.78 -14.56
C LEU A 108 -2.27 2.74 -15.39
N SER A 109 -1.26 3.36 -14.76
CA SER A 109 -0.30 4.24 -15.45
C SER A 109 0.47 3.46 -16.52
N LEU A 110 0.92 2.25 -16.18
CA LEU A 110 1.62 1.36 -17.09
C LEU A 110 0.76 0.98 -18.29
N ILE A 111 -0.51 0.64 -18.08
CA ILE A 111 -1.46 0.36 -19.17
C ILE A 111 -1.56 1.57 -20.10
N ALA A 112 -1.74 2.77 -19.55
CA ALA A 112 -1.83 3.99 -20.36
C ALA A 112 -0.56 4.22 -21.19
N TYR A 113 0.63 4.08 -20.58
CA TYR A 113 1.90 4.24 -21.29
C TYR A 113 2.12 3.18 -22.37
N ILE A 114 1.78 1.92 -22.10
CA ILE A 114 1.95 0.81 -23.05
C ILE A 114 1.01 0.93 -24.23
N VAL A 115 -0.25 1.32 -23.99
CA VAL A 115 -1.21 1.58 -25.09
C VAL A 115 -0.73 2.75 -25.94
N LEU A 116 -0.27 3.85 -25.32
CA LEU A 116 0.23 5.00 -26.05
C LEU A 116 1.48 4.67 -26.88
N ASP A 117 2.44 3.96 -26.31
CA ASP A 117 3.66 3.52 -27.00
C ASP A 117 3.33 2.57 -28.16
N PHE A 118 2.40 1.64 -27.96
CA PHE A 118 1.94 0.73 -29.03
C PHE A 118 1.31 1.48 -30.19
N LEU A 119 0.41 2.44 -29.90
CA LEU A 119 -0.21 3.27 -30.94
C LEU A 119 0.84 4.11 -31.67
N PHE A 120 1.80 4.67 -30.94
CA PHE A 120 2.91 5.42 -31.53
C PHE A 120 3.77 4.55 -32.45
N PHE A 121 4.10 3.33 -32.03
CA PHE A 121 4.81 2.35 -32.84
C PHE A 121 4.03 1.98 -34.10
N ALA A 122 2.74 1.69 -33.98
CA ALA A 122 1.88 1.33 -35.10
C ALA A 122 1.78 2.46 -36.14
N ILE A 123 1.63 3.71 -35.69
CA ILE A 123 1.62 4.89 -36.57
C ILE A 123 2.97 5.02 -37.28
N MET A 124 4.09 4.97 -36.54
CA MET A 124 5.45 5.03 -37.11
C MET A 124 5.68 3.95 -38.18
N LEU A 125 5.19 2.73 -37.93
CA LEU A 125 5.30 1.63 -38.87
C LEU A 125 4.42 1.85 -40.12
N ALA A 126 3.18 2.34 -39.93
CA ALA A 126 2.25 2.59 -41.02
C ALA A 126 2.65 3.77 -41.91
N THR A 127 3.33 4.77 -41.36
CA THR A 127 3.82 5.95 -42.11
C THR A 127 5.25 5.78 -42.62
N ARG A 128 5.84 4.59 -42.46
CA ARG A 128 7.22 4.32 -42.83
C ARG A 128 7.36 4.30 -44.36
N GLY A 129 8.19 5.18 -44.91
CA GLY A 129 8.54 5.16 -46.34
C GLY A 129 9.51 4.03 -46.69
N ASP A 130 9.40 3.50 -47.90
CA ASP A 130 10.19 2.36 -48.39
C ASP A 130 11.71 2.60 -48.37
N ASP A 131 12.14 3.86 -48.49
CA ASP A 131 13.56 4.24 -48.49
C ASP A 131 14.19 4.32 -47.07
N SER A 132 13.39 4.09 -46.02
CA SER A 132 13.85 4.21 -44.63
C SER A 132 14.61 2.96 -44.17
N THR A 133 15.95 3.01 -44.26
CA THR A 133 16.83 1.88 -43.90
C THR A 133 17.39 1.94 -42.48
N GLY A 134 17.13 3.03 -41.73
CA GLY A 134 17.64 3.24 -40.38
C GLY A 134 16.79 2.67 -39.25
N PHE A 135 17.40 2.50 -38.07
CA PHE A 135 16.68 2.19 -36.82
C PHE A 135 15.80 3.37 -36.38
N PHE A 136 16.25 4.62 -36.55
CA PHE A 136 15.43 5.78 -36.27
C PHE A 136 14.61 6.20 -37.50
N PRO A 137 13.35 6.62 -37.32
CA PRO A 137 12.68 6.92 -36.04
C PRO A 137 11.93 5.74 -35.38
N ILE A 138 11.79 4.59 -36.07
CA ILE A 138 11.01 3.44 -35.56
C ILE A 138 11.56 2.82 -34.26
N GLY A 139 12.83 3.07 -33.98
CA GLY A 139 13.53 2.63 -32.78
C GLY A 139 13.18 3.41 -31.52
N ILE A 140 12.60 4.61 -31.64
CA ILE A 140 12.15 5.41 -30.49
C ILE A 140 11.15 4.63 -29.62
N PRO A 141 10.02 4.13 -30.14
CA PRO A 141 9.10 3.31 -29.34
C PRO A 141 9.75 2.04 -28.80
N VAL A 142 10.69 1.43 -29.54
CA VAL A 142 11.43 0.26 -29.02
C VAL A 142 12.24 0.63 -27.77
N VAL A 143 12.95 1.76 -27.78
CA VAL A 143 13.69 2.25 -26.61
C VAL A 143 12.75 2.62 -25.47
N LEU A 144 11.63 3.28 -25.76
CA LEU A 144 10.61 3.64 -24.76
C LEU A 144 10.00 2.39 -24.10
N PHE A 145 9.71 1.34 -24.88
CA PHE A 145 9.23 0.06 -24.38
C PHE A 145 10.19 -0.54 -23.35
N PHE A 146 11.50 -0.60 -23.66
CA PHE A 146 12.49 -1.10 -22.71
C PHE A 146 12.63 -0.21 -21.48
N ALA A 147 12.61 1.12 -21.66
CA ALA A 147 12.64 2.07 -20.55
C ALA A 147 11.43 1.88 -19.60
N LEU A 148 10.23 1.66 -20.15
CA LEU A 148 9.03 1.33 -19.39
C LEU A 148 9.17 -0.02 -18.67
N GLY A 149 9.74 -1.04 -19.31
CA GLY A 149 10.02 -2.33 -18.68
C GLY A 149 10.99 -2.22 -17.50
N ILE A 150 12.01 -1.36 -17.59
CA ILE A 150 12.94 -1.08 -16.49
C ILE A 150 12.24 -0.28 -15.38
N ALA A 151 11.51 0.79 -15.72
CA ALA A 151 10.75 1.57 -14.74
C ALA A 151 9.75 0.68 -13.98
N HIS A 152 9.07 -0.22 -14.70
CA HIS A 152 8.20 -1.22 -14.13
C HIS A 152 8.93 -2.13 -13.15
N LEU A 153 10.11 -2.65 -13.52
CA LEU A 153 10.94 -3.50 -12.65
C LEU A 153 11.26 -2.80 -11.34
N VAL A 154 11.72 -1.54 -11.45
CA VAL A 154 12.11 -0.73 -10.29
C VAL A 154 10.91 -0.54 -9.36
N VAL A 155 9.75 -0.19 -9.89
CA VAL A 155 8.55 0.04 -9.07
C VAL A 155 8.10 -1.24 -8.35
N ILE A 156 8.07 -2.39 -9.04
CA ILE A 156 7.62 -3.64 -8.41
C ILE A 156 8.61 -4.12 -7.34
N ILE A 157 9.92 -3.95 -7.54
CA ILE A 157 10.94 -4.27 -6.54
C ILE A 157 10.83 -3.33 -5.34
N MET A 158 10.75 -2.01 -5.58
CA MET A 158 10.60 -1.03 -4.49
C MET A 158 9.31 -1.27 -3.69
N GLY A 159 8.22 -1.61 -4.38
CA GLY A 159 6.95 -1.97 -3.76
C GLY A 159 7.01 -3.24 -2.92
N LEU A 160 7.67 -4.29 -3.41
CA LEU A 160 7.94 -5.51 -2.64
C LEU A 160 8.77 -5.23 -1.39
N VAL A 161 9.84 -4.43 -1.53
CA VAL A 161 10.70 -4.05 -0.40
C VAL A 161 9.91 -3.25 0.65
N ALA A 162 9.09 -2.28 0.21
CA ALA A 162 8.24 -1.50 1.10
C ALA A 162 7.22 -2.38 1.82
N ALA A 163 6.50 -3.25 1.09
CA ALA A 163 5.55 -4.19 1.66
C ALA A 163 6.20 -5.15 2.67
N ASN A 164 7.41 -5.66 2.37
CA ASN A 164 8.16 -6.52 3.29
C ASN A 164 8.63 -5.77 4.55
N LYS A 165 8.95 -4.48 4.44
CA LYS A 165 9.27 -3.60 5.58
C LYS A 165 8.02 -3.12 6.34
N ARG A 166 6.82 -3.54 5.92
CA ARG A 166 5.53 -3.04 6.41
C ARG A 166 5.39 -1.52 6.30
N THR A 167 6.01 -0.93 5.29
CA THR A 167 5.90 0.48 4.95
C THR A 167 5.14 0.66 3.63
N VAL A 168 4.73 1.90 3.37
CA VAL A 168 3.99 2.25 2.15
C VAL A 168 4.93 2.78 1.08
N LEU A 169 4.83 2.27 -0.15
CA LEU A 169 5.50 2.88 -1.29
C LEU A 169 4.75 4.14 -1.74
N ARG A 170 5.36 5.32 -1.61
CA ARG A 170 4.88 6.53 -2.29
C ARG A 170 5.45 6.57 -3.71
N ASN A 171 4.72 6.00 -4.66
CA ASN A 171 5.15 6.03 -6.05
C ASN A 171 4.82 7.39 -6.69
N ARG A 172 5.80 8.31 -6.74
CA ARG A 172 5.65 9.63 -7.39
C ARG A 172 5.56 9.56 -8.92
N ILE A 173 5.92 8.42 -9.52
CA ILE A 173 5.90 8.22 -10.97
C ILE A 173 4.50 7.78 -11.43
N ALA A 174 3.72 7.16 -10.54
CA ALA A 174 2.35 6.76 -10.85
C ALA A 174 1.40 7.97 -10.87
N ILE A 175 0.53 8.03 -11.88
CA ILE A 175 -0.61 8.93 -11.89
C ILE A 175 -1.63 8.41 -10.85
N PRO A 176 -2.12 9.25 -9.93
CA PRO A 176 -3.05 8.82 -8.89
C PRO A 176 -4.48 8.71 -9.44
N PHE A 177 -4.81 7.55 -10.01
CA PHE A 177 -6.17 7.25 -10.50
C PHE A 177 -7.15 6.94 -9.36
N MET A 178 -6.68 6.26 -8.30
CA MET A 178 -7.46 5.91 -7.12
C MET A 178 -6.98 6.70 -5.91
N ARG A 179 -7.95 7.33 -5.23
CA ARG A 179 -7.76 8.13 -4.01
C ARG A 179 -8.08 7.29 -2.78
#